data_AF-A0A2Z5U7H8-F1
#
_entry.id   AF-A0A2Z5U7H8-F1
#
_cell.length_a   1.000
_cell.length_b   1.000
_cell.length_c   1.000
_cell.angle_alpha   90.00
_cell.angle_beta   90.00
_cell.angle_gamma   90.00
#
_symmetry.space_group_name_H-M   'P 1'
#
loop_
_entity.id
_entity.type
_entity.pdbx_description
1 polymer ?
#
loop_
_entity_poly.entity_id
_entity_poly.type
_entity_poly.pdbx_seq_one_letter_code
_entity_poly.pdbx_strand_id
1 'polypeptide(L)'
;GAPSGLIKSLLEHLLELATETAHRTHNLRTMRELQLVPKLLYIVNDVKVGSTKNVLINLLAALLGGQPRPNDLLCLGQFMAYTLPLPTQTEQNILITEDFEKESEGEVVILRNKCLCVLHTLLFTNRNLVNTIVCEEISRVLGMDWLLSFMQENVHPTTVLWALRILVILCSGQGQQSAIMQRFREGLSTGGWVRHAEVCGTGQAGVVLPA
;
A
#
# COMPACT_ATOMS: atom_id res chain seq x y z
N GLY A 1 15.61 1.54 29.30
CA GLY A 1 15.53 2.35 28.06
C GLY A 1 14.09 2.78 27.86
N ALA A 2 13.85 3.98 27.34
CA ALA A 2 12.49 4.46 27.09
C ALA A 2 11.73 3.50 26.13
N PRO A 3 10.41 3.32 26.26
CA PRO A 3 9.62 2.35 25.49
C PRO A 3 9.77 2.49 23.97
N SER A 4 9.99 3.71 23.47
CA SER A 4 10.19 4.04 22.06
C SER A 4 11.53 3.55 21.47
N GLY A 5 12.56 3.40 22.31
CA GLY A 5 13.84 2.84 21.86
C GLY A 5 13.75 1.33 21.62
N LEU A 6 12.97 0.63 22.45
CA LEU A 6 12.81 -0.83 22.37
C LEU A 6 12.09 -1.27 21.09
N ILE A 7 11.01 -0.58 20.71
CA ILE A 7 10.26 -0.89 19.50
C ILE A 7 11.10 -0.67 18.23
N LYS A 8 11.93 0.38 18.21
CA LYS A 8 12.84 0.64 17.09
C LYS A 8 13.86 -0.49 16.94
N SER A 9 14.55 -0.86 18.01
CA SER A 9 15.55 -1.95 17.97
C SER A 9 14.93 -3.29 17.56
N LEU A 10 13.70 -3.58 18.01
CA LEU A 10 12.98 -4.79 17.57
C LEU A 10 12.72 -4.77 16.06
N LEU A 11 12.19 -3.65 15.53
CA LEU A 11 11.90 -3.53 14.11
C LEU A 11 13.16 -3.58 13.25
N GLU A 12 14.26 -2.98 13.71
CA GLU A 12 15.57 -3.02 13.04
C GLU A 12 16.09 -4.46 12.97
N HIS A 13 16.00 -5.21 14.06
CA HIS A 13 16.42 -6.61 14.09
C HIS A 13 15.55 -7.50 13.19
N LEU A 14 14.22 -7.29 13.18
CA LEU A 14 13.33 -8.00 12.26
C LEU A 14 13.65 -7.67 10.80
N LEU A 15 13.98 -6.41 10.49
CA LEU A 15 14.38 -5.99 9.15
C LEU A 15 15.71 -6.63 8.73
N GLU A 16 16.69 -6.71 9.63
CA GLU A 16 17.95 -7.41 9.41
C GLU A 16 17.70 -8.87 9.04
N LEU A 17 16.92 -9.60 9.85
CA LEU A 17 16.54 -10.99 9.56
C LEU A 17 15.77 -11.14 8.23
N ALA A 18 14.92 -10.18 7.88
CA ALA A 18 14.14 -10.20 6.64
C ALA A 18 14.99 -9.94 5.37
N THR A 19 16.16 -9.32 5.54
CA THR A 19 17.07 -8.95 4.44
C THR A 19 18.34 -9.79 4.41
N GLU A 20 18.64 -10.54 5.47
CA GLU A 20 19.75 -11.49 5.57
C GLU A 20 19.66 -12.57 4.48
N THR A 21 20.69 -12.67 3.64
CA THR A 21 20.68 -13.53 2.44
C THR A 21 20.71 -15.04 2.76
N ALA A 22 21.42 -15.44 3.82
CA ALA A 22 21.64 -16.85 4.15
C ALA A 22 20.33 -17.58 4.52
N HIS A 23 19.45 -16.92 5.28
CA HIS A 23 18.23 -17.51 5.81
C HIS A 23 16.94 -16.78 5.38
N ARG A 24 17.05 -15.87 4.40
CA ARG A 24 15.95 -14.97 3.96
C ARG A 24 14.61 -15.66 3.80
N THR A 25 14.58 -16.73 3.01
CA THR A 25 13.33 -17.44 2.67
C THR A 25 12.68 -18.04 3.91
N HIS A 26 13.48 -18.60 4.82
CA HIS A 26 12.99 -19.16 6.08
C HIS A 26 12.48 -18.07 7.03
N ASN A 27 13.24 -16.98 7.19
CA ASN A 27 12.89 -15.87 8.05
C ASN A 27 11.59 -15.20 7.57
N LEU A 28 11.49 -14.88 6.27
CA LEU A 28 10.29 -14.29 5.67
C LEU A 28 9.08 -15.23 5.79
N ARG A 29 9.25 -16.54 5.60
CA ARG A 29 8.16 -17.51 5.81
C ARG A 29 7.67 -17.47 7.26
N THR A 30 8.58 -17.56 8.22
CA THR A 30 8.25 -17.53 9.66
C THR A 30 7.53 -16.23 10.05
N MET A 31 8.04 -15.08 9.61
CA MET A 31 7.42 -13.78 9.86
C MET A 31 6.01 -13.66 9.23
N ARG A 32 5.83 -14.24 8.05
CA ARG A 32 4.52 -14.32 7.37
C ARG A 32 3.55 -15.23 8.14
N GLU A 33 4.00 -16.36 8.66
CA GLU A 33 3.21 -17.26 9.53
C GLU A 33 2.82 -16.58 10.84
N LEU A 34 3.71 -15.75 11.39
CA LEU A 34 3.44 -14.90 12.56
C LEU A 34 2.53 -13.69 12.26
N GLN A 35 2.06 -13.54 11.02
CA GLN A 35 1.18 -12.46 10.57
C GLN A 35 1.76 -11.07 10.85
N LEU A 36 3.05 -10.85 10.56
CA LEU A 36 3.67 -9.56 10.85
C LEU A 36 3.08 -8.40 10.03
N VAL A 37 2.68 -8.59 8.76
CA VAL A 37 2.10 -7.51 7.94
C VAL A 37 0.92 -6.81 8.62
N PRO A 38 -0.19 -7.49 8.98
CA PRO A 38 -1.31 -6.83 9.65
C PRO A 38 -0.93 -6.24 11.02
N LYS A 39 -0.02 -6.88 11.77
CA LYS A 39 0.45 -6.35 13.07
C LYS A 39 1.24 -5.05 12.92
N LEU A 40 2.08 -4.94 11.88
CA LEU A 40 2.85 -3.73 11.59
C LEU A 40 1.92 -2.60 11.13
N LEU A 41 0.93 -2.89 10.29
CA LEU A 41 -0.07 -1.91 9.86
C LEU A 41 -0.94 -1.42 11.03
N TYR A 42 -1.22 -2.28 12.01
CA TYR A 42 -1.97 -1.88 13.21
C TYR A 42 -1.22 -0.84 14.06
N ILE A 43 0.08 -1.02 14.27
CA ILE A 43 0.87 -0.14 15.15
C ILE A 43 1.42 1.12 14.47
N VAL A 44 1.36 1.22 13.13
CA VAL A 44 2.11 2.26 12.39
C VAL A 44 1.69 3.70 12.74
N ASN A 45 0.42 3.92 13.07
CA ASN A 45 -0.11 5.23 13.47
C ASN A 45 0.27 5.61 14.91
N ASP A 46 0.57 4.61 15.75
CA ASP A 46 0.99 4.79 17.15
C ASP A 46 2.48 5.12 17.27
N VAL A 47 3.28 4.71 16.28
CA VAL A 47 4.72 5.03 16.23
C VAL A 47 4.88 6.52 15.93
N LYS A 48 5.27 7.35 16.90
CA LYS A 48 5.47 8.80 16.66
C LYS A 48 6.86 9.18 16.13
N VAL A 49 7.84 8.31 16.33
CA VAL A 49 9.22 8.58 15.90
C VAL A 49 9.37 8.26 14.41
N GLY A 50 9.61 9.28 13.59
CA GLY A 50 9.72 9.15 12.15
C GLY A 50 10.73 8.11 11.65
N SER A 51 11.92 8.08 12.26
CA SER A 51 12.92 7.04 11.93
C SER A 51 12.42 5.62 12.22
N THR A 52 11.56 5.44 13.22
CA THR A 52 10.97 4.13 13.55
C THR A 52 9.88 3.76 12.54
N LYS A 53 9.06 4.72 12.09
CA LYS A 53 8.12 4.51 10.97
C LYS A 53 8.84 4.07 9.71
N ASN A 54 9.99 4.68 9.40
CA ASN A 54 10.79 4.30 8.23
C ASN A 54 11.27 2.85 8.30
N VAL A 55 11.78 2.40 9.45
CA VAL A 55 12.17 0.99 9.64
C VAL A 55 10.96 0.05 9.48
N LEU A 56 9.81 0.42 10.05
CA LEU A 56 8.56 -0.34 9.91
C LEU A 56 8.13 -0.49 8.44
N ILE A 57 8.15 0.60 7.68
CA ILE A 57 7.78 0.61 6.25
C ILE A 57 8.77 -0.22 5.43
N ASN A 58 10.07 -0.15 5.74
CA ASN A 58 11.08 -0.99 5.09
C ASN A 58 10.87 -2.47 5.40
N LEU A 59 10.47 -2.81 6.63
CA LEU A 59 10.11 -4.18 7.00
C LEU A 59 8.85 -4.66 6.26
N LEU A 60 7.83 -3.82 6.13
CA LEU A 60 6.66 -4.11 5.28
C LEU A 60 7.10 -4.39 3.83
N ALA A 61 8.00 -3.57 3.28
CA ALA A 61 8.52 -3.75 1.93
C ALA A 61 9.24 -5.09 1.77
N ALA A 62 10.06 -5.49 2.74
CA ALA A 62 10.75 -6.78 2.75
C ALA A 62 9.76 -7.96 2.84
N LEU A 63 8.73 -7.85 3.69
CA LEU A 63 7.71 -8.89 3.88
C LEU A 63 6.82 -9.09 2.64
N LEU A 64 6.51 -8.00 1.91
CA LEU A 64 5.73 -8.02 0.68
C LEU A 64 6.57 -8.35 -0.57
N GLY A 65 7.88 -8.23 -0.48
CA GLY A 65 8.82 -8.45 -1.57
C GLY A 65 8.73 -9.84 -2.23
N GLY A 66 9.04 -9.87 -3.53
CA GLY A 66 8.89 -11.05 -4.37
C GLY A 66 7.47 -11.16 -4.91
N GLN A 67 6.70 -12.13 -4.43
CA GLN A 67 5.28 -12.27 -4.70
C GLN A 67 4.52 -12.15 -3.37
N PRO A 68 3.77 -11.05 -3.14
CA PRO A 68 3.06 -10.86 -1.89
C PRO A 68 1.93 -11.88 -1.75
N ARG A 69 1.64 -12.31 -0.52
CA ARG A 69 0.47 -13.14 -0.25
C ARG A 69 -0.80 -12.30 -0.47
N PRO A 70 -1.86 -12.84 -1.09
CA PRO A 70 -3.08 -12.08 -1.34
C PRO A 70 -3.65 -11.40 -0.08
N ASN A 71 -3.60 -12.07 1.07
CA ASN A 71 -4.07 -11.50 2.33
C ASN A 71 -3.20 -10.34 2.84
N ASP A 72 -1.87 -10.44 2.69
CA ASP A 72 -0.96 -9.35 3.09
C ASP A 72 -1.17 -8.13 2.19
N LEU A 73 -1.35 -8.37 0.89
CA LEU A 73 -1.65 -7.33 -0.09
C LEU A 73 -2.99 -6.66 0.19
N LEU A 74 -4.02 -7.45 0.51
CA LEU A 74 -5.35 -6.94 0.90
C LEU A 74 -5.27 -6.07 2.16
N CYS A 75 -4.55 -6.52 3.20
CA CYS A 75 -4.37 -5.74 4.43
C CYS A 75 -3.71 -4.38 4.13
N LEU A 76 -2.66 -4.36 3.29
CA LEU A 76 -2.01 -3.12 2.88
C LEU A 76 -2.98 -2.22 2.11
N GLY A 77 -3.71 -2.77 1.13
CA GLY A 77 -4.65 -2.00 0.33
C GLY A 77 -5.77 -1.38 1.17
N GLN A 78 -6.32 -2.13 2.12
CA GLN A 78 -7.35 -1.64 3.06
C GLN A 78 -6.80 -0.56 3.98
N PHE A 79 -5.61 -0.77 4.53
CA PHE A 79 -4.92 0.25 5.32
C PHE A 79 -4.74 1.54 4.52
N MET A 80 -4.28 1.46 3.26
CA MET A 80 -4.10 2.63 2.42
C MET A 80 -5.42 3.33 2.08
N ALA A 81 -6.49 2.58 1.82
CA ALA A 81 -7.82 3.17 1.59
C ALA A 81 -8.33 3.89 2.85
N TYR A 82 -8.06 3.36 4.04
CA TYR A 82 -8.37 4.02 5.32
C TYR A 82 -7.63 5.35 5.52
N THR A 83 -6.49 5.56 4.84
CA THR A 83 -5.73 6.82 4.87
C THR A 83 -6.21 7.88 3.87
N LEU A 84 -7.30 7.63 3.13
CA LEU A 84 -7.88 8.62 2.23
C LEU A 84 -8.69 9.67 3.00
N PRO A 85 -8.72 10.93 2.53
CA PRO A 85 -9.57 11.96 3.12
C PRO A 85 -11.04 11.59 2.94
N LEU A 86 -11.86 11.92 3.94
CA LEU A 86 -13.31 11.81 3.79
C LEU A 86 -13.81 12.75 2.68
N PRO A 87 -14.99 12.50 2.07
CA PRO A 87 -15.54 13.38 1.02
C PRO A 87 -15.72 14.84 1.45
N THR A 88 -15.82 15.09 2.76
CA THR A 88 -15.94 16.44 3.35
C THR A 88 -14.60 17.11 3.63
N GLN A 89 -13.48 16.43 3.38
CA GLN A 89 -12.12 16.89 3.64
C GLN A 89 -11.34 17.01 2.34
N THR A 90 -10.32 17.88 2.33
CA THR A 90 -9.42 18.05 1.18
C THR A 90 -7.98 18.17 1.64
N GLU A 91 -7.08 17.52 0.90
CA GLU A 91 -5.64 17.55 1.14
C GLU A 91 -4.90 18.49 0.17
N GLN A 92 -5.60 19.18 -0.74
CA GLN A 92 -4.99 19.97 -1.81
C GLN A 92 -4.01 21.05 -1.33
N ASN A 93 -4.21 21.57 -0.11
CA ASN A 93 -3.39 22.65 0.45
C ASN A 93 -2.42 22.18 1.54
N ILE A 94 -2.31 20.87 1.77
CA ILE A 94 -1.40 20.32 2.78
C ILE A 94 0.03 20.42 2.27
N LEU A 95 0.90 21.10 3.02
CA LEU A 95 2.33 21.12 2.74
C LEU A 95 2.94 19.83 3.27
N ILE A 96 3.52 19.02 2.38
CA ILE A 96 4.24 17.80 2.76
C ILE A 96 5.75 18.02 2.73
N THR A 97 6.45 17.44 3.71
CA THR A 97 7.90 17.26 3.69
C THR A 97 8.25 15.92 3.03
N GLU A 98 9.55 15.70 2.75
CA GLU A 98 10.00 14.44 2.14
C GLU A 98 9.97 13.25 3.12
N ASP A 99 10.00 13.51 4.43
CA ASP A 99 10.04 12.48 5.45
C ASP A 99 9.31 12.88 6.74
N PHE A 100 9.23 11.95 7.70
CA PHE A 100 8.62 12.09 9.03
C PHE A 100 9.47 12.92 10.01
N GLU A 101 10.14 13.98 9.55
CA GLU A 101 11.08 14.74 10.38
C GLU A 101 10.38 15.52 11.50
N LYS A 102 9.16 15.98 11.25
CA LYS A 102 8.32 16.73 12.20
C LYS A 102 6.88 16.28 12.09
N GLU A 103 6.20 16.25 13.23
CA GLU A 103 4.75 16.07 13.28
C GLU A 103 4.10 17.19 12.45
N SER A 104 3.28 16.79 11.47
CA SER A 104 2.68 17.70 10.51
C SER A 104 1.34 17.15 10.04
N GLU A 105 0.46 18.04 9.58
CA GLU A 105 -0.84 17.68 9.01
C GLU A 105 -0.70 16.73 7.80
N GLY A 106 0.47 16.72 7.14
CA GLY A 106 0.79 15.86 6.00
C GLY A 106 1.27 14.45 6.34
N GLU A 107 1.35 14.07 7.61
CA GLU A 107 1.93 12.78 8.02
C GLU A 107 1.19 11.56 7.42
N VAL A 108 -0.14 11.63 7.35
CA VAL A 108 -0.98 10.59 6.70
C VAL A 108 -0.67 10.49 5.21
N VAL A 109 -0.49 11.63 4.53
CA VAL A 109 -0.15 11.68 3.10
C VAL A 109 1.24 11.07 2.86
N ILE A 110 2.22 11.40 3.72
CA ILE A 110 3.58 10.85 3.64
C ILE A 110 3.55 9.33 3.82
N LEU A 111 2.82 8.83 4.82
CA LEU A 111 2.68 7.41 5.08
C LEU A 111 2.04 6.67 3.90
N ARG A 112 0.92 7.19 3.39
CA ARG A 112 0.22 6.67 2.21
C ARG A 112 1.14 6.64 0.98
N ASN A 113 1.90 7.70 0.73
CA ASN A 113 2.85 7.78 -0.38
C ASN A 113 4.01 6.80 -0.25
N LYS A 114 4.52 6.57 0.97
CA LYS A 114 5.53 5.54 1.21
C LYS A 114 4.97 4.14 0.96
N CYS A 115 3.71 3.86 1.34
CA CYS A 115 3.04 2.61 0.97
C CYS A 115 2.83 2.46 -0.54
N LEU A 116 2.45 3.53 -1.26
CA LEU A 116 2.39 3.52 -2.72
C LEU A 116 3.76 3.27 -3.36
N CYS A 117 4.84 3.82 -2.78
CA CYS A 117 6.20 3.55 -3.21
C CYS A 117 6.59 2.07 -3.01
N VAL A 118 6.17 1.45 -1.90
CA VAL A 118 6.34 0.00 -1.69
C VAL A 118 5.63 -0.77 -2.80
N LEU A 119 4.34 -0.50 -3.07
CA LEU A 119 3.60 -1.18 -4.14
C LEU A 119 4.23 -0.96 -5.52
N HIS A 120 4.62 0.27 -5.83
CA HIS A 120 5.28 0.60 -7.09
C HIS A 120 6.57 -0.22 -7.28
N THR A 121 7.38 -0.36 -6.21
CA THR A 121 8.60 -1.18 -6.26
C THR A 121 8.30 -2.66 -6.55
N LEU A 122 7.20 -3.21 -6.03
CA LEU A 122 6.80 -4.60 -6.29
C LEU A 122 6.44 -4.86 -7.76
N LEU A 123 6.04 -3.82 -8.51
CA LEU A 123 5.73 -3.92 -9.93
C LEU A 123 6.96 -4.20 -10.79
N PHE A 124 8.17 -4.17 -10.22
CA PHE A 124 9.41 -4.44 -10.93
C PHE A 124 10.13 -5.65 -10.33
N THR A 125 10.75 -6.43 -11.20
CA THR A 125 11.72 -7.45 -10.81
C THR A 125 13.06 -6.79 -10.44
N ASN A 126 13.96 -7.53 -9.81
CA ASN A 126 15.33 -7.05 -9.53
C ASN A 126 16.14 -6.65 -10.78
N ARG A 127 15.65 -7.01 -11.98
CA ARG A 127 16.23 -6.62 -13.27
C ARG A 127 15.55 -5.38 -13.88
N ASN A 128 14.74 -4.66 -13.11
CA ASN A 128 13.94 -3.51 -13.54
C ASN A 128 12.97 -3.81 -14.70
N LEU A 129 12.54 -5.07 -14.83
CA LEU A 129 11.47 -5.47 -15.76
C LEU A 129 10.12 -5.47 -15.03
N VAL A 130 9.03 -5.12 -15.72
CA VAL A 130 7.68 -5.19 -15.15
C VAL A 130 7.37 -6.62 -14.71
N ASN A 131 6.89 -6.77 -13.49
CA ASN A 131 6.51 -8.03 -12.87
C ASN A 131 5.01 -8.29 -13.11
N THR A 132 4.69 -8.89 -14.24
CA THR A 132 3.30 -9.14 -14.67
C THR A 132 2.51 -9.99 -13.68
N ILE A 133 3.16 -10.92 -12.97
CA ILE A 133 2.53 -11.74 -11.93
C ILE A 133 2.02 -10.86 -10.79
N VAL A 134 2.86 -9.92 -10.33
CA VAL A 134 2.46 -8.98 -9.27
C VAL A 134 1.43 -7.97 -9.77
N CYS A 135 1.54 -7.51 -11.02
CA CYS A 135 0.53 -6.63 -11.62
C CYS A 135 -0.86 -7.29 -11.62
N GLU A 136 -0.94 -8.55 -12.07
CA GLU A 136 -2.18 -9.33 -12.06
C GLU A 136 -2.71 -9.53 -10.64
N GLU A 137 -1.83 -9.83 -9.69
CA GLU A 137 -2.23 -10.03 -8.30
C GLU A 137 -2.76 -8.74 -7.65
N ILE A 138 -2.15 -7.58 -7.91
CA ILE A 138 -2.65 -6.26 -7.49
C ILE A 138 -4.01 -5.97 -8.11
N SER A 139 -4.15 -6.13 -9.44
CA SER A 139 -5.42 -5.91 -10.13
C SER A 139 -6.53 -6.83 -9.59
N ARG A 140 -6.20 -8.10 -9.31
CA ARG A 140 -7.14 -9.11 -8.82
C ARG A 140 -7.54 -8.91 -7.36
N VAL A 141 -6.59 -8.57 -6.49
CA VAL A 141 -6.82 -8.47 -5.03
C VAL A 141 -7.37 -7.12 -4.67
N LEU A 142 -6.81 -6.03 -5.22
CA LEU A 142 -7.20 -4.67 -4.86
C LEU A 142 -8.27 -4.12 -5.80
N GLY A 143 -8.21 -4.46 -7.09
CA GLY A 143 -9.11 -3.86 -8.07
C GLY A 143 -8.62 -2.50 -8.57
N MET A 144 -9.19 -2.06 -9.68
CA MET A 144 -8.87 -0.77 -10.31
C MET A 144 -9.58 0.39 -9.62
N ASP A 145 -10.77 0.15 -9.07
CA ASP A 145 -11.54 1.11 -8.25
C ASP A 145 -10.76 1.55 -7.01
N TRP A 146 -10.07 0.62 -6.36
CA TRP A 146 -9.15 0.93 -5.27
C TRP A 146 -8.08 1.94 -5.70
N LEU A 147 -7.43 1.70 -6.85
CA LEU A 147 -6.39 2.58 -7.35
C LEU A 147 -6.93 3.96 -7.76
N LEU A 148 -8.12 3.99 -8.38
CA LEU A 148 -8.79 5.24 -8.75
C LEU A 148 -9.20 6.09 -7.54
N SER A 149 -9.45 5.47 -6.39
CA SER A 149 -9.76 6.19 -5.15
C SER A 149 -8.62 7.11 -4.70
N PHE A 150 -7.37 6.83 -5.10
CA PHE A 150 -6.21 7.69 -4.85
C PHE A 150 -6.04 8.83 -5.87
N MET A 151 -6.96 8.95 -6.83
CA MET A 151 -6.94 9.98 -7.88
C MET A 151 -8.13 10.95 -7.77
N GLN A 152 -8.85 10.94 -6.65
CA GLN A 152 -9.97 11.85 -6.42
C GLN A 152 -9.51 13.30 -6.25
N GLU A 153 -10.39 14.26 -6.53
CA GLU A 153 -10.09 15.69 -6.51
C GLU A 153 -9.68 16.23 -5.14
N ASN A 154 -10.04 15.55 -4.05
CA ASN A 154 -9.73 15.95 -2.69
C ASN A 154 -8.44 15.30 -2.15
N VAL A 155 -7.81 14.41 -2.94
CA VAL A 155 -6.59 13.68 -2.58
C VAL A 155 -5.35 14.47 -2.97
N HIS A 156 -4.33 14.47 -2.11
CA HIS A 156 -3.10 15.23 -2.31
C HIS A 156 -2.42 14.94 -3.67
N PRO A 157 -1.96 15.95 -4.44
CA PRO A 157 -1.42 15.76 -5.79
C PRO A 157 -0.27 14.76 -5.91
N THR A 158 0.60 14.65 -4.90
CA THR A 158 1.70 13.67 -4.93
C THR A 158 1.21 12.22 -4.79
N THR A 159 0.09 11.99 -4.09
CA THR A 159 -0.57 10.69 -4.05
C THR A 159 -1.18 10.35 -5.41
N VAL A 160 -1.85 11.32 -6.05
CA VAL A 160 -2.39 11.15 -7.41
C VAL A 160 -1.28 10.77 -8.39
N LEU A 161 -0.11 11.41 -8.30
CA LEU A 161 1.04 11.09 -9.14
C LEU A 161 1.54 9.66 -8.94
N TRP A 162 1.62 9.18 -7.69
CA TRP A 162 1.99 7.80 -7.40
C TRP A 162 0.98 6.80 -7.94
N ALA A 163 -0.30 7.05 -7.73
CA ALA A 163 -1.38 6.22 -8.26
C ALA A 163 -1.32 6.16 -9.79
N LEU A 164 -1.06 7.29 -10.46
CA LEU A 164 -0.97 7.36 -11.92
C LEU A 164 0.21 6.55 -12.44
N ARG A 165 1.38 6.62 -11.77
CA ARG A 165 2.55 5.80 -12.11
C ARG A 165 2.22 4.30 -12.04
N ILE A 166 1.56 3.87 -10.97
CA ILE A 166 1.12 2.48 -10.80
C ILE A 166 0.14 2.10 -11.92
N LEU A 167 -0.86 2.93 -12.21
CA LEU A 167 -1.86 2.68 -13.25
C LEU A 167 -1.21 2.45 -14.62
N VAL A 168 -0.27 3.31 -15.00
CA VAL A 168 0.45 3.20 -16.28
C VAL A 168 1.20 1.86 -16.37
N ILE A 169 1.85 1.42 -15.30
CA ILE A 169 2.60 0.16 -15.28
C ILE A 169 1.65 -1.05 -15.39
N LEU A 170 0.57 -1.07 -14.59
CA LEU A 170 -0.45 -2.13 -14.63
C LEU A 170 -1.06 -2.28 -16.03
N CYS A 171 -1.28 -1.16 -16.72
CA CYS A 171 -1.92 -1.13 -18.02
C CYS A 171 -0.96 -1.26 -19.23
N SER A 172 0.36 -1.25 -19.01
CA SER A 172 1.36 -1.12 -20.08
C SER A 172 1.39 -2.26 -21.11
N GLY A 173 1.04 -3.48 -20.70
CA GLY A 173 0.99 -4.66 -21.59
C GLY A 173 2.33 -5.09 -22.20
N GLN A 174 3.44 -4.42 -21.87
CA GLN A 174 4.79 -4.68 -22.39
C GLN A 174 4.87 -4.91 -23.91
N GLY A 175 4.12 -4.12 -24.69
CA GLY A 175 4.08 -4.23 -26.16
C GLY A 175 3.09 -5.27 -26.70
N GLN A 176 2.28 -5.88 -25.84
CA GLN A 176 1.15 -6.75 -26.18
C GLN A 176 -0.15 -6.21 -25.56
N GLN A 177 -1.29 -6.81 -25.90
CA GLN A 177 -2.57 -6.45 -25.29
C GLN A 177 -2.55 -6.76 -23.78
N SER A 178 -2.75 -5.73 -22.95
CA SER A 178 -2.87 -5.91 -21.49
C SER A 178 -4.27 -6.40 -21.12
N ALA A 179 -4.36 -7.57 -20.46
CA ALA A 179 -5.61 -8.08 -19.91
C ALA A 179 -6.15 -7.17 -18.79
N ILE A 180 -5.27 -6.55 -18.00
CA ILE A 180 -5.65 -5.54 -16.99
C ILE A 180 -6.27 -4.33 -17.68
N MET A 181 -5.65 -3.80 -18.75
CA MET A 181 -6.19 -2.67 -19.51
C MET A 181 -7.55 -3.02 -20.13
N GLN A 182 -7.71 -4.23 -20.67
CA GLN A 182 -8.97 -4.66 -21.24
C GLN A 182 -10.08 -4.69 -20.18
N ARG A 183 -9.85 -5.38 -19.06
CA ARG A 183 -10.80 -5.40 -17.94
C ARG A 183 -11.13 -4.00 -17.45
N PHE A 184 -10.11 -3.14 -17.32
CA PHE A 184 -10.30 -1.74 -16.90
C PHE A 184 -11.23 -0.96 -17.85
N ARG A 185 -11.03 -1.08 -19.17
CA ARG A 185 -11.90 -0.45 -20.17
C ARG A 185 -13.34 -0.97 -20.12
N GLU A 186 -13.51 -2.24 -19.78
CA GLU A 186 -14.81 -2.89 -19.64
C GLU A 186 -15.46 -2.64 -18.27
N GLY A 187 -14.81 -1.88 -17.37
CA GLY A 187 -15.29 -1.68 -16.00
C GLY A 187 -15.23 -2.93 -15.12
N LEU A 188 -14.47 -3.94 -15.54
CA LEU A 188 -14.26 -5.21 -14.85
C LEU A 188 -13.02 -5.09 -13.95
N SER A 189 -13.01 -5.80 -12.81
CA SER A 189 -11.97 -5.75 -11.74
C SER A 189 -12.19 -4.67 -10.68
N THR A 190 -13.35 -4.69 -10.02
CA THR A 190 -13.69 -3.80 -8.90
C THR A 190 -14.01 -4.57 -7.62
N GLY A 191 -13.93 -3.91 -6.46
CA GLY A 191 -14.44 -4.43 -5.18
C GLY A 191 -13.60 -5.52 -4.51
N GLY A 192 -12.43 -5.87 -5.06
CA GLY A 192 -11.53 -6.87 -4.44
C GLY A 192 -11.06 -6.46 -3.05
N TRP A 193 -10.77 -5.17 -2.87
CA TRP A 193 -10.26 -4.60 -1.63
C TRP A 193 -11.30 -4.49 -0.50
N VAL A 194 -12.61 -4.52 -0.82
CA VAL A 194 -13.71 -4.38 0.16
C VAL A 194 -14.04 -5.69 0.88
N ARG A 195 -13.34 -6.79 0.55
CA ARG A 195 -13.55 -8.10 1.20
C ARG A 195 -13.34 -8.01 2.71
N HIS A 196 -14.24 -8.63 3.47
CA HIS A 196 -14.24 -8.62 4.94
C HIS A 196 -14.39 -7.24 5.59
N ALA A 197 -14.64 -6.17 4.82
CA ALA A 197 -15.20 -4.96 5.39
C ALA A 197 -16.69 -5.23 5.64
N GLU A 198 -17.10 -5.31 6.90
CA GLU A 198 -18.52 -5.29 7.21
C GLU A 198 -19.10 -3.98 6.67
N VAL A 199 -20.15 -4.06 5.86
CA VAL A 199 -20.93 -2.90 5.47
C VAL A 199 -21.62 -2.39 6.74
N CYS A 200 -20.96 -1.52 7.49
CA CYS A 200 -21.59 -0.79 8.58
C CYS A 200 -22.48 0.30 7.96
N GLY A 201 -23.64 -0.14 7.48
CA GLY A 201 -24.58 0.69 6.74
C GLY A 201 -25.98 0.10 6.81
N THR A 202 -26.59 0.13 7.99
CA THR A 202 -28.05 0.24 8.04
C THR A 202 -28.44 1.63 7.56
N GLY A 203 -28.68 1.78 6.26
CA GLY A 203 -29.14 3.04 5.67
C GLY A 203 -29.19 2.93 4.16
N GLN A 204 -30.40 2.81 3.61
CA GLN A 204 -30.65 2.88 2.17
C GLN A 204 -30.03 4.14 1.56
N ALA A 205 -29.01 3.96 0.72
CA ALA A 205 -28.72 4.84 -0.41
C ALA A 205 -27.78 4.10 -1.36
N GLY A 206 -28.36 3.45 -2.37
CA GLY A 206 -27.59 2.99 -3.51
C GLY A 206 -27.00 4.21 -4.23
N VAL A 207 -25.67 4.35 -4.20
CA VAL A 207 -24.97 5.28 -5.07
C VAL A 207 -24.81 4.58 -6.41
N VAL A 208 -25.69 4.93 -7.35
CA VAL A 208 -25.54 4.62 -8.77
C VAL A 208 -24.39 5.48 -9.29
N LEU A 209 -23.34 4.85 -9.81
CA LEU A 209 -22.32 5.54 -10.61
C LEU A 209 -22.96 5.92 -11.95
N PRO A 210 -22.89 7.20 -12.39
CA PRO A 210 -23.39 7.58 -13.70
C PRO A 210 -22.52 6.93 -14.79
N ALA A 211 -23.20 6.45 -15.83
CA ALA A 211 -22.63 5.87 -17.04
C ALA A 211 -21.85 6.90 -17.87
#